data_AF-A0A1I0MNP8-F1
#
_entry.id   AF-A0A1I0MNP8-F1
#
_cell.length_a   1.000
_cell.length_b   1.000
_cell.length_c   1.000
_cell.angle_alpha   90.00
_cell.angle_beta   90.00
_cell.angle_gamma   90.00
#
_symmetry.space_group_name_H-M   'P 1'
#
loop_
_entity.id
_entity.type
_entity.pdbx_description
1 polymer ?
#
loop_
_entity_poly.entity_id
_entity_poly.type
_entity_poly.pdbx_seq_one_letter_code
_entity_poly.pdbx_strand_id
1 'polypeptide(L)'
;MDKIDFVELATFCVNRYKETHTGSGERYEGTLYAAIFDNNEVRCSTTPHILRNAEQCILIHHRSQIAISNWYSWYFVEYINTEGCVCGSNLDNGYSLDINAWGSFANQVMSLDYNGSHLYWCDAPWDLHLPQIWELYNRIKNVKSEKEINLIVDLFSKDEKILKLEKEIENFTFSNHLLMQERNQFRNLLKEIRDIVENKG
;
A
#
# COMPACT_ATOMS: atom_id res chain seq x y z
N MET A 1 -23.02 -10.46 -23.42
CA MET A 1 -21.88 -10.97 -22.64
C MET A 1 -22.31 -10.85 -21.21
N ASP A 2 -22.41 -11.96 -20.47
CA ASP A 2 -22.80 -11.90 -19.07
C ASP A 2 -21.74 -11.13 -18.28
N LYS A 3 -22.20 -10.25 -17.39
CA LYS A 3 -21.30 -9.46 -16.56
C LYS A 3 -20.55 -10.40 -15.61
N ILE A 4 -19.22 -10.34 -15.61
CA ILE A 4 -18.38 -11.16 -14.73
C ILE A 4 -18.69 -10.80 -13.27
N ASP A 5 -18.96 -11.81 -12.45
CA ASP A 5 -19.12 -11.65 -11.01
C ASP A 5 -17.77 -11.79 -10.31
N PHE A 6 -17.08 -10.66 -10.14
CA PHE A 6 -15.81 -10.60 -9.42
C PHE A 6 -15.93 -10.98 -7.94
N VAL A 7 -17.12 -10.86 -7.32
CA VAL A 7 -17.33 -11.29 -5.92
C VAL A 7 -17.29 -12.81 -5.86
N GLU A 8 -17.96 -13.49 -6.79
CA GLU A 8 -17.96 -14.95 -6.88
C GLU A 8 -16.55 -15.49 -7.19
N LEU A 9 -15.88 -14.93 -8.19
CA LEU A 9 -14.51 -15.34 -8.55
C LEU A 9 -13.53 -15.13 -7.40
N ALA A 10 -13.56 -13.97 -6.74
CA ALA A 10 -12.70 -13.71 -5.59
C ALA A 10 -13.00 -14.66 -4.43
N THR A 11 -14.27 -14.99 -4.20
CA THR A 11 -14.66 -15.97 -3.18
C THR A 11 -14.08 -17.35 -3.49
N PHE A 12 -14.13 -17.77 -4.75
CA PHE A 12 -13.51 -19.01 -5.21
C PHE A 12 -11.99 -19.02 -4.97
N CYS A 13 -11.28 -17.95 -5.37
CA CYS A 13 -9.85 -17.81 -5.14
C CYS A 13 -9.48 -17.87 -3.65
N VAL A 14 -10.21 -17.14 -2.81
CA VAL A 14 -10.01 -17.12 -1.35
C VAL A 14 -10.24 -18.50 -0.74
N ASN A 15 -11.30 -19.22 -1.14
CA ASN A 15 -11.56 -20.56 -0.63
C ASN A 15 -10.44 -21.53 -1.03
N ARG A 16 -10.02 -21.51 -2.30
CA ARG A 16 -8.90 -22.33 -2.79
C ARG A 16 -7.60 -22.03 -2.04
N TYR A 17 -7.29 -20.76 -1.79
CA TYR A 17 -6.09 -20.37 -1.04
C TYR A 17 -6.17 -20.81 0.43
N LYS A 18 -7.34 -20.65 1.05
CA LYS A 18 -7.59 -21.06 2.44
C LYS A 18 -7.46 -22.58 2.61
N GLU A 19 -8.03 -23.38 1.71
CA GLU A 19 -7.95 -24.84 1.75
C GLU A 19 -6.50 -25.35 1.65
N THR A 20 -5.65 -24.65 0.90
CA THR A 20 -4.24 -25.02 0.71
C THR A 20 -3.32 -24.57 1.84
N HIS A 21 -3.70 -23.53 2.59
CA HIS A 21 -2.86 -22.89 3.62
C HIS A 21 -3.50 -22.90 5.02
N THR A 22 -4.25 -23.95 5.32
CA THR A 22 -4.79 -24.22 6.66
C THR A 22 -4.31 -25.60 7.11
N GLY A 23 -3.28 -25.65 7.95
CA GLY A 23 -2.64 -26.91 8.35
C GLY A 23 -1.64 -26.79 9.50
N SER A 24 -0.87 -27.84 9.75
CA SER A 24 0.18 -27.80 10.79
C SER A 24 1.33 -26.88 10.37
N GLY A 25 1.36 -25.68 10.92
CA GLY A 25 2.41 -24.67 10.68
C GLY A 25 2.03 -23.56 9.72
N GLU A 26 0.80 -23.55 9.20
CA GLU A 26 0.26 -22.51 8.34
C GLU A 26 -1.18 -22.15 8.75
N ARG A 27 -1.49 -20.86 8.77
CA ARG A 27 -2.81 -20.35 9.11
C ARG A 27 -3.18 -19.21 8.18
N TYR A 28 -4.24 -19.38 7.41
CA TYR A 28 -4.88 -18.29 6.69
C TYR A 28 -5.39 -17.21 7.67
N GLU A 29 -5.02 -15.95 7.42
CA GLU A 29 -5.35 -14.81 8.29
C GLU A 29 -6.41 -13.90 7.65
N GLY A 30 -6.39 -13.74 6.33
CA GLY A 30 -7.32 -12.85 5.64
C GLY A 30 -6.95 -12.60 4.18
N THR A 31 -7.76 -11.79 3.51
CA THR A 31 -7.50 -11.31 2.15
C THR A 31 -7.86 -9.84 2.07
N LEU A 32 -6.96 -9.02 1.52
CA LEU A 32 -7.25 -7.67 1.09
C LEU A 32 -7.75 -7.72 -0.35
N TYR A 33 -8.90 -7.11 -0.61
CA TYR A 33 -9.53 -6.99 -1.91
C TYR A 33 -9.29 -5.57 -2.43
N ALA A 34 -8.65 -5.45 -3.58
CA ALA A 34 -8.51 -4.20 -4.30
C ALA A 34 -9.41 -4.22 -5.53
N ALA A 35 -10.48 -3.43 -5.51
CA ALA A 35 -11.35 -3.19 -6.66
C ALA A 35 -10.70 -2.15 -7.56
N ILE A 36 -10.60 -2.46 -8.86
CA ILE A 36 -10.19 -1.51 -9.90
C ILE A 36 -11.43 -1.20 -10.74
N PHE A 37 -11.81 0.07 -10.80
CA PHE A 37 -12.97 0.55 -11.54
C PHE A 37 -12.59 1.02 -12.96
N ASP A 38 -13.59 1.28 -13.79
CA ASP A 38 -13.46 1.74 -15.17
C ASP A 38 -12.62 3.02 -15.33
N ASN A 39 -12.68 3.92 -14.34
CA ASN A 39 -11.90 5.14 -14.26
C ASN A 39 -10.46 4.93 -13.73
N ASN A 40 -10.01 3.69 -13.56
CA ASN A 40 -8.76 3.29 -12.90
C ASN A 40 -8.66 3.66 -11.42
N GLU A 41 -9.75 4.06 -10.78
CA GLU A 41 -9.78 4.22 -9.33
C GLU A 41 -9.57 2.86 -8.66
N VAL A 42 -8.70 2.82 -7.65
CA VAL A 42 -8.46 1.64 -6.84
C VAL A 42 -9.04 1.86 -5.46
N ARG A 43 -9.86 0.92 -4.99
CA ARG A 43 -10.34 0.91 -3.61
C ARG A 43 -10.08 -0.42 -2.94
N CYS A 44 -9.54 -0.35 -1.73
CA CYS A 44 -9.14 -1.52 -0.96
C CYS A 44 -10.14 -1.78 0.18
N SER A 45 -10.41 -3.05 0.48
CA SER A 45 -11.22 -3.47 1.61
C SER A 45 -10.84 -4.88 2.05
N THR A 46 -11.09 -5.22 3.31
CA THR A 46 -10.99 -6.62 3.81
C THR A 46 -12.27 -7.43 3.53
N THR A 47 -13.22 -6.85 2.79
CA THR A 47 -14.50 -7.49 2.48
C THR A 47 -14.79 -7.44 0.99
N PRO A 48 -15.34 -8.53 0.41
CA PRO A 48 -15.43 -8.68 -1.05
C PRO A 48 -16.52 -7.81 -1.69
N HIS A 49 -17.40 -7.19 -0.90
CA HIS A 49 -18.52 -6.38 -1.44
C HIS A 49 -18.05 -5.17 -2.26
N ILE A 50 -16.80 -4.74 -2.08
CA ILE A 50 -16.19 -3.66 -2.86
C ILE A 50 -16.02 -4.03 -4.35
N LEU A 51 -16.03 -5.32 -4.68
CA LEU A 51 -15.84 -5.84 -6.03
C LEU A 51 -17.09 -5.81 -6.92
N ARG A 52 -18.29 -5.51 -6.38
CA ARG A 52 -19.57 -5.62 -7.13
C ARG A 52 -19.62 -4.84 -8.45
N ASN A 53 -18.88 -3.75 -8.53
CA ASN A 53 -18.82 -2.89 -9.71
C ASN A 53 -17.39 -2.72 -10.23
N ALA A 54 -16.47 -3.59 -9.81
CA ALA A 54 -15.10 -3.57 -10.32
C ALA A 54 -15.07 -4.13 -11.75
N GLU A 55 -14.12 -3.63 -12.54
CA GLU A 55 -13.78 -4.16 -13.87
C GLU A 55 -12.62 -5.15 -13.80
N GLN A 56 -11.78 -5.01 -12.78
CA GLN A 56 -10.62 -5.87 -12.49
C GLN A 56 -10.44 -5.90 -10.97
N CYS A 57 -9.73 -6.90 -10.44
CA CYS A 57 -9.37 -6.86 -9.02
C CYS A 57 -8.03 -7.52 -8.71
N ILE A 58 -7.42 -7.06 -7.62
CA ILE A 58 -6.24 -7.68 -7.03
C ILE A 58 -6.65 -8.24 -5.65
N LEU A 59 -6.31 -9.49 -5.39
CA LEU A 59 -6.46 -10.15 -4.11
C LEU A 59 -5.07 -10.29 -3.49
N ILE A 60 -4.91 -9.82 -2.27
CA ILE A 60 -3.70 -10.06 -1.49
C ILE A 60 -4.07 -10.98 -0.35
N HIS A 61 -3.77 -12.26 -0.50
CA HIS A 61 -3.99 -13.26 0.52
C HIS A 61 -2.91 -13.17 1.58
N HIS A 62 -3.30 -13.27 2.84
CA HIS A 62 -2.40 -13.26 3.99
C HIS A 62 -2.50 -14.60 4.72
N ARG A 63 -1.34 -15.20 4.95
CA ARG A 63 -1.18 -16.35 5.82
C ARG A 63 -0.07 -16.09 6.82
N SER A 64 -0.17 -16.69 7.99
CA SER A 64 0.97 -16.86 8.88
C SER A 64 1.58 -18.25 8.68
N GLN A 65 2.91 -18.33 8.69
CA GLN A 65 3.67 -19.57 8.58
C GLN A 65 4.72 -19.62 9.69
N ILE A 66 4.83 -20.77 10.35
CA ILE A 66 5.86 -20.98 11.38
C ILE A 66 7.22 -21.25 10.75
N ALA A 67 8.25 -20.54 11.19
CA ALA A 67 9.64 -20.90 10.94
C ALA A 67 10.33 -21.18 12.28
N ILE A 68 10.62 -22.47 12.50
CA ILE A 68 11.18 -23.07 13.74
C ILE A 68 10.26 -22.88 14.95
N SER A 69 10.16 -21.66 15.47
CA SER A 69 9.34 -21.32 16.65
C SER A 69 8.58 -19.99 16.50
N ASN A 70 8.88 -19.20 15.48
CA ASN A 70 8.28 -17.88 15.27
C ASN A 70 7.31 -17.91 14.09
N TRP A 71 6.18 -17.23 14.24
CA TRP A 71 5.20 -17.05 13.17
C TRP A 71 5.57 -15.81 12.34
N TYR A 72 5.62 -15.98 11.02
CA TYR A 72 5.89 -14.92 10.06
C TYR A 72 4.69 -14.72 9.14
N SER A 73 4.46 -13.48 8.70
CA SER A 73 3.43 -13.17 7.71
C SER A 73 3.97 -13.40 6.30
N TRP A 74 3.15 -14.04 5.48
CA TRP A 74 3.39 -14.27 4.08
C TRP A 74 2.18 -13.83 3.27
N TYR A 75 2.46 -13.34 2.07
CA TYR A 75 1.44 -12.81 1.19
C TYR A 75 1.50 -13.49 -0.17
N PHE A 76 0.35 -13.61 -0.82
CA PHE A 76 0.24 -14.10 -2.18
C PHE A 76 -0.72 -13.19 -2.95
N VAL A 77 -0.30 -12.74 -4.12
CA VAL A 77 -1.06 -11.80 -4.95
C VAL A 77 -1.75 -12.57 -6.07
N GLU A 78 -3.05 -12.33 -6.24
CA GLU A 78 -3.81 -12.78 -7.41
C GLU A 78 -4.47 -11.61 -8.10
N TYR A 79 -4.22 -11.47 -9.39
CA TYR A 79 -4.89 -10.51 -10.25
C TYR A 79 -5.97 -11.21 -11.08
N ILE A 80 -7.17 -10.62 -11.11
CA ILE A 80 -8.29 -11.04 -11.96
C ILE A 80 -8.53 -9.95 -12.99
N ASN A 81 -8.30 -10.28 -14.26
CA ASN A 81 -8.39 -9.33 -15.36
C ASN A 81 -9.84 -9.07 -15.81
N THR A 82 -10.02 -8.20 -16.82
CA THR A 82 -11.33 -7.83 -17.38
C THR A 82 -12.09 -8.99 -18.03
N GLU A 83 -11.41 -10.10 -18.33
CA GLU A 83 -12.01 -11.31 -18.90
C GLU A 83 -12.36 -12.35 -17.82
N GLY A 84 -12.09 -12.06 -16.55
CA GLY A 84 -12.31 -12.97 -15.43
C GLY A 84 -11.22 -14.03 -15.28
N CYS A 85 -10.09 -13.88 -15.98
CA CYS A 85 -8.95 -14.78 -15.87
C CYS A 85 -8.15 -14.45 -14.60
N VAL A 86 -7.85 -15.48 -13.80
CA VAL A 86 -7.01 -15.39 -12.60
C VAL A 86 -5.55 -15.64 -12.98
N CYS A 87 -4.70 -14.61 -12.88
CA CYS A 87 -3.34 -14.60 -13.42
C CYS A 87 -2.23 -14.67 -12.35
N GLY A 88 -2.56 -14.94 -11.09
CA GLY A 88 -1.60 -14.85 -9.99
C GLY A 88 -1.00 -13.44 -9.92
N SER A 89 0.31 -13.33 -9.68
CA SER A 89 1.02 -12.03 -9.66
C SER A 89 1.14 -11.34 -11.03
N ASN A 90 0.83 -12.01 -12.14
CA ASN A 90 1.02 -11.44 -13.48
C ASN A 90 -0.10 -10.46 -13.82
N LEU A 91 0.25 -9.19 -14.06
CA LEU A 91 -0.70 -8.16 -14.47
C LEU A 91 -0.98 -8.26 -15.97
N ASP A 92 0.06 -8.14 -16.81
CA ASP A 92 0.08 -8.41 -18.25
C ASP A 92 1.48 -8.10 -18.82
N ASN A 93 1.75 -8.50 -20.07
CA ASN A 93 2.88 -7.97 -20.87
C ASN A 93 4.26 -7.93 -20.18
N GLY A 94 4.53 -8.86 -19.27
CA GLY A 94 5.78 -8.95 -18.51
C GLY A 94 5.79 -8.17 -17.19
N TYR A 95 4.71 -7.44 -16.87
CA TYR A 95 4.49 -6.82 -15.58
C TYR A 95 3.96 -7.82 -14.55
N SER A 96 4.52 -7.78 -13.34
CA SER A 96 3.98 -8.51 -12.20
C SER A 96 3.94 -7.65 -10.94
N LEU A 97 3.02 -7.99 -10.05
CA LEU A 97 2.87 -7.41 -8.73
C LEU A 97 3.05 -8.53 -7.69
N ASP A 98 4.13 -8.45 -6.93
CA ASP A 98 4.53 -9.51 -6.01
C ASP A 98 4.74 -8.94 -4.60
N ILE A 99 4.63 -9.80 -3.59
CA ILE A 99 5.02 -9.48 -2.21
C ILE A 99 5.97 -10.57 -1.73
N ASN A 100 7.21 -10.19 -1.43
CA ASN A 100 8.27 -11.12 -1.07
C ASN A 100 9.09 -10.63 0.12
N ALA A 101 9.77 -11.57 0.78
CA ALA A 101 10.71 -11.26 1.85
C ALA A 101 11.95 -10.53 1.30
N TRP A 102 12.25 -9.34 1.83
CA TRP A 102 13.44 -8.57 1.48
C TRP A 102 14.39 -8.47 2.67
N GLY A 103 15.55 -9.11 2.56
CA GLY A 103 16.61 -9.09 3.58
C GLY A 103 16.34 -9.94 4.83
N SER A 104 15.08 -10.06 5.28
CA SER A 104 14.69 -10.97 6.35
C SER A 104 13.26 -11.50 6.17
N PHE A 105 12.95 -12.65 6.77
CA PHE A 105 11.59 -13.25 6.73
C PHE A 105 10.50 -12.33 7.31
N ALA A 106 10.85 -11.46 8.26
CA ALA A 106 9.91 -10.54 8.86
C ALA A 106 9.59 -9.33 7.96
N ASN A 107 10.46 -9.03 7.01
CA ASN A 107 10.36 -7.85 6.17
C ASN A 107 9.78 -8.22 4.81
N GLN A 108 8.45 -8.11 4.68
CA GLN A 108 7.76 -8.33 3.41
C GLN A 108 7.66 -6.99 2.68
N VAL A 109 7.93 -6.99 1.37
CA VAL A 109 7.92 -5.79 0.52
C VAL A 109 7.10 -6.10 -0.72
N MET A 110 6.21 -5.18 -1.10
CA MET A 110 5.48 -5.25 -2.35
C MET A 110 6.34 -4.66 -3.48
N SER A 111 6.43 -5.34 -4.62
CA SER A 111 7.17 -4.87 -5.80
C SER A 111 6.31 -4.91 -7.06
N LEU A 112 6.42 -3.84 -7.85
CA LEU A 112 6.01 -3.82 -9.25
C LEU A 112 7.24 -4.13 -10.10
N ASP A 113 7.17 -5.22 -10.86
CA ASP A 113 8.29 -5.74 -11.63
C ASP A 113 7.97 -5.71 -13.12
N TYR A 114 9.01 -5.64 -13.95
CA TYR A 114 8.90 -5.77 -15.41
C TYR A 114 10.00 -6.69 -15.93
N ASN A 115 9.61 -7.79 -16.57
CA ASN A 115 10.51 -8.83 -17.09
C ASN A 115 11.55 -9.31 -16.06
N GLY A 116 11.12 -9.45 -14.79
CA GLY A 116 11.97 -9.90 -13.68
C GLY A 116 12.89 -8.82 -13.08
N SER A 117 12.77 -7.56 -13.51
CA SER A 117 13.47 -6.42 -12.89
C SER A 117 12.53 -5.62 -12.00
N HIS A 118 12.96 -5.31 -10.78
CA HIS A 118 12.21 -4.47 -9.85
C HIS A 118 12.16 -3.02 -10.34
N LEU A 119 10.95 -2.52 -10.61
CA LEU A 119 10.75 -1.12 -10.98
C LEU A 119 10.49 -0.27 -9.74
N TYR A 120 9.54 -0.69 -8.92
CA TYR A 120 9.08 0.07 -7.76
C TYR A 120 8.80 -0.86 -6.59
N TRP A 121 9.00 -0.39 -5.37
CA TRP A 121 8.69 -1.16 -4.18
C TRP A 121 8.17 -0.28 -3.03
N CYS A 122 7.35 -0.87 -2.17
CA CYS A 122 6.83 -0.21 -0.97
C CYS A 122 6.66 -1.21 0.17
N ASP A 123 6.74 -0.69 1.40
CA ASP A 123 6.49 -1.43 2.62
C ASP A 123 4.97 -1.47 2.92
N ALA A 124 4.57 -2.31 3.87
CA ALA A 124 3.19 -2.32 4.36
C ALA A 124 2.83 -0.95 5.01
N PRO A 125 1.56 -0.52 4.98
CA PRO A 125 0.37 -1.29 4.61
C PRO A 125 -0.03 -1.16 3.12
N TRP A 126 -0.43 -2.28 2.53
CA TRP A 126 -0.63 -2.45 1.08
C TRP A 126 -1.78 -1.62 0.50
N ASP A 127 -2.84 -1.42 1.28
CA ASP A 127 -4.04 -0.69 0.88
C ASP A 127 -3.76 0.79 0.59
N LEU A 128 -2.74 1.36 1.22
CA LEU A 128 -2.31 2.74 0.96
C LEU A 128 -1.52 2.89 -0.34
N HIS A 129 -0.77 1.85 -0.73
CA HIS A 129 0.17 1.92 -1.87
C HIS A 129 -0.40 1.33 -3.17
N LEU A 130 -1.36 0.41 -3.10
CA LEU A 130 -2.00 -0.18 -4.28
C LEU A 130 -2.55 0.85 -5.29
N PRO A 131 -3.23 1.94 -4.88
CA PRO A 131 -3.66 2.97 -5.83
C PRO A 131 -2.49 3.63 -6.57
N GLN A 132 -1.38 3.91 -5.86
CA GLN A 132 -0.19 4.54 -6.42
C GLN A 132 0.54 3.59 -7.39
N ILE A 133 0.66 2.32 -7.03
CA ILE A 133 1.24 1.29 -7.89
C ILE A 133 0.41 1.10 -9.15
N TRP A 134 -0.92 1.05 -9.02
CA TRP A 134 -1.81 0.94 -10.18
C TRP A 134 -1.72 2.16 -11.09
N GLU A 135 -1.60 3.36 -10.52
CA GLU A 135 -1.34 4.58 -11.28
C GLU A 135 -0.02 4.49 -12.05
N LEU A 136 1.08 4.10 -11.39
CA LEU A 136 2.38 3.92 -12.04
C LEU A 136 2.30 2.89 -13.17
N TYR A 137 1.71 1.72 -12.89
CA TYR A 137 1.48 0.67 -13.88
C TYR A 137 0.72 1.21 -15.10
N ASN A 138 -0.37 1.97 -14.90
CA ASN A 138 -1.12 2.57 -16.00
C ASN A 138 -0.31 3.56 -16.85
N ARG A 139 0.63 4.29 -16.22
CA ARG A 139 1.54 5.22 -16.93
C ARG A 139 2.55 4.47 -17.79
N ILE A 140 3.00 3.29 -17.37
CA ILE A 140 4.09 2.55 -18.02
C ILE A 140 3.64 1.39 -18.91
N LYS A 141 2.46 0.80 -18.71
CA LYS A 141 2.04 -0.46 -19.36
C LYS A 141 2.03 -0.45 -20.90
N ASN A 142 1.88 0.73 -21.50
CA ASN A 142 1.88 0.92 -22.96
C ASN A 142 3.21 1.46 -23.50
N VAL A 143 4.20 1.70 -22.64
CA VAL A 143 5.51 2.21 -23.01
C VAL A 143 6.38 1.05 -23.51
N LYS A 144 6.97 1.21 -24.70
CA LYS A 144 7.75 0.12 -25.33
C LYS A 144 9.23 0.14 -24.98
N SER A 145 9.76 1.30 -24.59
CA SER A 145 11.17 1.48 -24.29
C SER A 145 11.42 1.28 -22.80
N GLU A 146 12.26 0.30 -22.46
CA GLU A 146 12.69 0.06 -21.07
C GLU A 146 13.37 1.28 -20.45
N LYS A 147 14.11 2.05 -21.25
CA LYS A 147 14.71 3.31 -20.79
C LYS A 147 13.67 4.35 -20.41
N GLU A 148 12.57 4.44 -21.17
CA GLU A 148 11.47 5.35 -20.86
C GLU A 148 10.70 4.89 -19.63
N ILE A 149 10.46 3.58 -19.50
CA ILE A 149 9.87 2.98 -18.30
C ILE A 149 10.68 3.36 -17.06
N ASN A 150 11.99 3.11 -17.07
CA ASN A 150 12.88 3.43 -15.95
C ASN A 150 12.90 4.93 -15.62
N LEU A 151 12.84 5.80 -16.64
CA LEU A 151 12.77 7.25 -16.42
C LEU A 151 11.45 7.67 -15.76
N ILE A 152 10.32 7.13 -16.22
CA ILE A 152 9.00 7.42 -15.63
C ILE A 152 8.95 6.95 -14.18
N VAL A 153 9.49 5.77 -13.90
CA VAL A 153 9.57 5.20 -12.53
C VAL A 153 10.46 6.04 -11.61
N ASP A 154 11.63 6.49 -12.09
CA ASP A 154 12.51 7.38 -11.31
C ASP A 154 11.85 8.73 -11.02
N LEU A 155 11.17 9.32 -12.02
CA LEU A 155 10.41 10.56 -11.82
C LEU A 155 9.28 10.37 -10.80
N PHE A 156 8.50 9.29 -10.93
CA PHE A 156 7.44 8.94 -9.98
C PHE A 156 7.97 8.83 -8.55
N SER A 157 9.07 8.11 -8.36
CA SER A 157 9.69 7.92 -7.04
C SER A 157 10.21 9.24 -6.45
N LYS A 158 10.70 10.15 -7.29
CA LYS A 158 11.13 11.49 -6.86
C LYS A 158 9.95 12.38 -6.48
N ASP A 159 8.85 12.33 -7.23
CA ASP A 159 7.63 13.07 -6.92
C ASP A 159 7.06 12.63 -5.57
N GLU A 160 7.02 11.33 -5.28
CA GLU A 160 6.61 10.82 -3.96
C GLU A 160 7.51 11.32 -2.84
N LYS A 161 8.83 11.36 -3.07
CA LYS A 161 9.78 11.89 -2.10
C LYS A 161 9.56 13.39 -1.85
N ILE A 162 9.24 14.16 -2.89
CA ILE A 162 8.91 15.58 -2.77
C ILE A 162 7.64 15.76 -1.94
N LEU A 163 6.56 15.04 -2.25
CA LEU A 163 5.30 15.11 -1.50
C LEU A 163 5.49 14.76 -0.02
N LYS A 164 6.33 13.76 0.28
CA LYS A 164 6.67 13.39 1.67
C LYS A 164 7.39 14.54 2.38
N LEU A 165 8.37 15.16 1.74
CA LEU A 165 9.11 16.29 2.30
C LEU A 165 8.22 17.51 2.51
N GLU A 166 7.28 17.78 1.60
CA GLU A 166 6.31 18.87 1.75
C GLU A 166 5.42 18.66 2.99
N LYS A 167 4.90 17.44 3.18
CA LYS A 167 4.11 17.09 4.37
C LYS A 167 4.93 17.20 5.66
N GLU A 168 6.19 16.81 5.65
CA GLU A 168 7.10 16.97 6.79
C GLU A 168 7.33 18.45 7.12
N ILE A 169 7.54 19.30 6.11
CA ILE A 169 7.68 20.74 6.27
C ILE A 169 6.42 21.35 6.89
N GLU A 170 5.23 21.01 6.38
CA GLU A 170 3.96 21.51 6.93
C GLU A 170 3.80 21.14 8.41
N ASN A 171 4.10 19.89 8.78
CA ASN A 171 4.06 19.42 10.16
C ASN A 171 5.07 20.16 11.06
N PHE A 172 6.28 20.43 10.55
CA PHE A 172 7.27 21.21 11.30
C PHE A 172 6.84 22.66 11.48
N THR A 173 6.25 23.28 10.44
CA THR A 173 5.72 24.65 10.52
C THR A 173 4.61 24.73 11.56
N PHE A 174 3.67 23.79 11.55
CA PHE A 174 2.60 23.71 12.55
C PHE A 174 3.15 23.55 13.97
N SER A 175 4.07 22.59 14.19
CA SER A 175 4.66 22.32 15.50
C SER A 175 5.44 23.52 16.04
N ASN A 176 6.20 24.20 15.18
CA ASN A 176 6.92 25.41 15.57
C ASN A 176 5.96 26.54 15.98
N HIS A 177 4.84 26.70 15.28
CA HIS A 177 3.83 27.69 15.65
C HIS A 177 3.26 27.41 17.04
N LEU A 178 2.94 26.14 17.34
CA LEU A 178 2.45 25.73 18.66
C LEU A 178 3.47 26.02 19.77
N LEU A 179 4.72 25.62 19.57
CA LEU A 179 5.80 25.88 20.55
C LEU A 179 6.04 27.36 20.78
N MET A 180 5.94 28.19 19.73
CA MET A 180 6.03 29.64 19.87
C MET A 180 4.89 30.22 20.70
N GLN A 181 3.66 29.72 20.53
CA GLN A 181 2.52 30.13 21.34
C GLN A 181 2.70 29.74 22.81
N GLU A 182 3.08 28.49 23.09
CA GLU A 182 3.34 28.02 24.46
C GLU A 182 4.45 28.83 25.14
N ARG A 183 5.58 29.04 24.44
CA ARG A 183 6.68 29.87 24.95
C ARG A 183 6.21 31.28 25.30
N ASN A 184 5.39 31.90 24.44
CA ASN A 184 4.88 33.24 24.69
C ASN A 184 3.90 33.27 25.87
N GLN A 185 3.07 32.25 26.04
CA GLN A 185 2.19 32.10 27.20
C GLN A 185 2.99 31.99 28.50
N PHE A 186 3.99 31.11 28.56
CA PHE A 186 4.87 30.97 29.73
C PHE A 186 5.62 32.27 30.03
N ARG A 187 6.13 32.95 29.01
CA ARG A 187 6.82 34.22 29.17
C ARG A 187 5.90 35.30 29.74
N ASN A 188 4.65 35.37 29.29
CA ASN A 188 3.67 36.32 29.80
C ASN A 188 3.29 36.01 31.25
N LEU A 189 3.06 34.74 31.59
CA LEU A 189 2.78 34.29 32.95
C LEU A 189 3.92 34.65 33.91
N LEU A 190 5.18 34.41 33.51
CA LEU A 190 6.35 34.77 34.32
C LEU A 190 6.46 36.28 34.51
N LYS A 191 6.11 37.07 33.48
CA LYS A 191 6.07 38.53 33.59
C LYS A 191 4.99 38.98 34.57
N GLU A 192 3.78 38.42 34.49
CA GLU A 192 2.69 38.70 35.44
C GLU A 192 3.08 38.37 36.88
N ILE A 193 3.72 37.21 37.11
CA ILE A 193 4.22 36.83 38.44
C ILE A 193 5.24 37.85 38.95
N ARG A 194 6.22 38.23 38.12
CA ARG A 194 7.23 39.21 38.49
C ARG A 194 6.59 40.56 38.84
N ASP A 195 5.69 41.05 38.00
CA ASP A 195 5.03 42.35 38.20
C ASP A 195 4.16 42.33 39.48
N ILE A 196 3.59 41.17 39.89
CA ILE A 196 2.90 41.01 41.18
C ILE A 196 3.87 41.06 42.37
N VAL A 197 5.03 40.42 42.25
CA VAL A 197 6.06 40.40 43.31
C VAL A 197 6.66 41.79 43.51
N GLU A 198 6.95 42.51 42.43
CA GLU A 198 7.55 43.84 42.46
C GLU A 198 6.58 44.93 42.94
N ASN A 199 5.27 44.81 42.68
CA ASN A 199 4.25 45.78 43.13
C ASN A 199 3.71 45.53 44.56
N LYS A 200 4.16 44.48 45.25
CA LYS A 200 3.79 44.17 46.65
C LYS A 200 4.94 44.33 47.64
N GLY A 201 6.09 44.86 47.21
CA GLY A 201 7.18 45.35 48.07
C GLY A 201 7.16 46.87 48.18
#